data_AF-A0A925DK92-F1
#
_entry.id   AF-A0A925DK92-F1
#
_cell.length_a   1.000
_cell.length_b   1.000
_cell.length_c   1.000
_cell.angle_alpha   90.00
_cell.angle_beta   90.00
_cell.angle_gamma   90.00
#
_symmetry.space_group_name_H-M   'P 1'
#
loop_
_entity.id
_entity.type
_entity.pdbx_description
1 polymer ?
#
loop_
_entity_poly.entity_id
_entity_poly.type
_entity_poly.pdbx_seq_one_letter_code
_entity_poly.pdbx_strand_id
1 'polypeptide(L)'
;MNIFLLSIGWWNFAGSFMMLGFLYEPFGQNVLNRSTKLFNEKFVLSYWTKLWLFWASGLNIFFGLINIMAVKWGHVELKTFLVWSDLVAYSLFTTLAIWGLKTKKLGSGVYSVFVIFAGWMAWGIYCLSCSNF
;
A
#
# COMPACT_ATOMS: atom_id res chain seq x y z
N MET A 1 18.32 4.44 0.65
CA MET A 1 17.28 4.82 1.63
C MET A 1 16.47 6.06 1.25
N ASN A 2 17.07 7.23 1.03
CA ASN A 2 16.29 8.45 0.70
C ASN A 2 15.36 8.30 -0.52
N ILE A 3 15.85 7.71 -1.62
CA ILE A 3 15.05 7.49 -2.83
C ILE A 3 13.87 6.54 -2.55
N PHE A 4 14.11 5.48 -1.77
CA PHE A 4 13.07 4.54 -1.36
C PHE A 4 11.98 5.26 -0.55
N LEU A 5 12.36 6.03 0.49
CA LEU A 5 11.43 6.78 1.34
C LEU A 5 10.62 7.82 0.53
N LEU A 6 11.26 8.50 -0.42
CA LEU A 6 10.55 9.42 -1.30
C LEU A 6 9.56 8.68 -2.21
N SER A 7 9.98 7.56 -2.79
CA SER A 7 9.16 6.78 -3.72
C SER A 7 7.95 6.16 -3.04
N ILE A 8 8.15 5.54 -1.88
CA ILE A 8 7.06 4.95 -1.09
C ILE A 8 6.15 6.02 -0.50
N GLY A 9 6.68 7.20 -0.16
CA GLY A 9 5.89 8.35 0.24
C GLY A 9 4.93 8.81 -0.86
N TRP A 10 5.42 8.95 -2.10
CA TRP A 10 4.58 9.26 -3.26
C TRP A 10 3.60 8.13 -3.61
N TRP A 11 4.02 6.89 -3.45
CA TRP A 11 3.14 5.72 -3.64
C TRP A 11 1.94 5.77 -2.68
N ASN A 12 2.16 6.09 -1.41
CA ASN A 12 1.08 6.25 -0.43
C ASN A 12 0.14 7.40 -0.81
N PHE A 13 0.67 8.53 -1.30
CA PHE A 13 -0.14 9.63 -1.82
C PHE A 13 -1.02 9.21 -3.00
N ALA A 14 -0.42 8.58 -4.01
CA ALA A 14 -1.16 8.07 -5.17
C ALA A 14 -2.24 7.06 -4.73
N GLY A 15 -1.90 6.18 -3.79
CA GLY A 15 -2.83 5.24 -3.17
C GLY A 15 -4.00 5.93 -2.48
N SER A 16 -3.76 7.03 -1.75
CA SER A 16 -4.83 7.81 -1.11
C SER A 16 -5.80 8.43 -2.12
N PHE A 17 -5.31 9.03 -3.20
CA PHE A 17 -6.19 9.55 -4.25
C PHE A 17 -6.99 8.43 -4.91
N MET A 18 -6.36 7.28 -5.14
CA MET A 18 -7.05 6.10 -5.68
C MET A 18 -8.17 5.62 -4.75
N MET A 19 -7.91 5.54 -3.44
CA MET A 19 -8.89 5.15 -2.43
C MET A 19 -10.05 6.15 -2.30
N LEU A 20 -9.77 7.45 -2.37
CA LEU A 20 -10.82 8.47 -2.43
C LEU A 20 -11.66 8.31 -3.71
N GLY A 21 -11.05 7.95 -4.83
CA GLY A 21 -11.77 7.59 -6.05
C GLY A 21 -12.76 6.44 -5.86
N PHE A 22 -12.46 5.48 -4.98
CA PHE A 22 -13.37 4.37 -4.66
C PHE A 22 -14.63 4.78 -3.90
N LEU A 23 -14.72 6.03 -3.40
CA LEU A 23 -15.98 6.59 -2.90
C LEU A 23 -17.02 6.81 -4.01
N TYR A 24 -16.60 6.73 -5.28
CA TYR A 24 -17.49 6.65 -6.43
C TYR A 24 -17.61 5.19 -6.91
N GLU A 25 -18.75 4.57 -6.63
CA GLU A 25 -18.97 3.13 -6.86
C GLU A 25 -18.67 2.67 -8.30
N PRO A 26 -19.08 3.39 -9.37
CA PRO A 26 -18.76 2.99 -10.74
C PRO A 26 -17.26 2.94 -11.02
N PHE A 27 -16.49 3.86 -10.43
CA PHE A 27 -15.03 3.86 -10.55
C PHE A 27 -14.42 2.66 -9.82
N GLY A 28 -14.85 2.40 -8.57
CA GLY A 28 -14.42 1.23 -7.81
C GLY A 28 -14.73 -0.07 -8.54
N GLN A 29 -15.95 -0.22 -9.07
CA GLN A 29 -16.35 -1.40 -9.83
C GLN A 29 -15.54 -1.56 -11.12
N ASN A 30 -15.25 -0.46 -11.82
CA ASN A 30 -14.41 -0.50 -13.01
C ASN A 30 -12.99 -0.96 -12.68
N VAL A 31 -12.33 -0.32 -11.71
CA VAL A 31 -10.96 -0.63 -11.36
C VAL A 31 -10.85 -2.03 -10.76
N LEU A 32 -11.58 -2.31 -9.69
CA LEU A 32 -11.39 -3.48 -8.84
C LEU A 32 -11.91 -4.77 -9.50
N ASN A 33 -13.01 -4.68 -10.26
CA ASN A 33 -13.62 -5.87 -10.85
C ASN A 33 -13.31 -6.03 -12.34
N ARG A 34 -13.28 -4.95 -13.14
CA ARG A 34 -13.14 -5.05 -14.60
C ARG A 34 -11.70 -4.94 -15.07
N SER A 35 -11.02 -3.85 -14.74
CA SER A 35 -9.68 -3.54 -15.23
C SER A 35 -8.62 -4.41 -14.57
N THR A 36 -8.62 -4.48 -13.23
CA THR A 36 -7.60 -5.24 -12.49
C THR A 36 -8.04 -6.67 -12.20
N LYS A 37 -9.35 -6.94 -12.15
CA LYS A 37 -9.92 -8.23 -11.74
C LYS A 37 -9.39 -8.68 -10.36
N LEU A 38 -9.21 -7.73 -9.44
CA LEU A 38 -8.76 -7.98 -8.07
C LEU A 38 -9.79 -8.76 -7.26
N PHE A 39 -11.07 -8.43 -7.45
CA PHE A 39 -12.18 -9.08 -6.76
C PHE A 39 -13.17 -9.69 -7.77
N ASN A 40 -13.69 -10.87 -7.45
CA ASN A 40 -14.78 -11.49 -8.20
C ASN A 40 -16.15 -10.96 -7.76
N GLU A 41 -16.27 -10.56 -6.49
CA GLU A 41 -17.49 -9.98 -5.94
C GLU A 41 -17.64 -8.52 -6.38
N LYS A 42 -18.87 -8.12 -6.72
CA LYS A 42 -19.18 -6.73 -7.10
C LYS A 42 -18.78 -5.77 -5.97
N PHE A 43 -17.99 -4.74 -6.30
CA PHE A 43 -17.72 -3.65 -5.38
C PHE A 43 -19.00 -2.90 -5.02
N VAL A 44 -19.28 -2.76 -3.72
CA VAL A 44 -20.45 -2.05 -3.18
C VAL A 44 -20.00 -1.15 -2.03
N LEU A 45 -20.49 0.08 -2.01
CA LEU A 45 -20.17 1.05 -0.96
C LEU A 45 -21.19 0.99 0.18
N SER A 46 -20.82 0.31 1.27
CA SER A 46 -21.55 0.40 2.54
C SER A 46 -21.08 1.59 3.39
N TYR A 47 -21.84 1.93 4.44
CA TYR A 47 -21.41 2.93 5.44
C TYR A 47 -20.02 2.60 6.02
N TRP A 48 -19.80 1.33 6.39
CA TRP A 48 -18.53 0.87 6.94
C TRP A 48 -17.39 0.91 5.91
N THR A 49 -17.68 0.59 4.65
CA THR A 49 -16.70 0.71 3.56
C THR A 49 -16.25 2.15 3.38
N LYS A 50 -17.19 3.12 3.41
CA LYS A 50 -16.87 4.55 3.31
C LYS A 50 -16.01 5.00 4.50
N LEU A 51 -16.39 4.65 5.72
CA LEU A 51 -15.63 4.97 6.92
C LEU A 51 -14.20 4.42 6.84
N TRP A 52 -14.07 3.16 6.43
CA TRP A 52 -12.77 2.52 6.24
C TRP A 52 -11.93 3.21 5.16
N LEU A 53 -12.52 3.57 4.02
CA LEU A 53 -11.83 4.28 2.94
C LEU A 53 -11.31 5.66 3.39
N PHE A 54 -12.10 6.43 4.13
CA PHE A 54 -11.66 7.72 4.67
C PHE A 54 -10.51 7.54 5.66
N TRP A 55 -10.65 6.60 6.59
CA TRP A 55 -9.61 6.28 7.56
C TRP A 55 -8.30 5.82 6.89
N ALA A 56 -8.39 4.87 5.96
CA ALA A 56 -7.24 4.35 5.21
C ALA A 56 -6.57 5.43 4.37
N SER A 57 -7.36 6.29 3.69
CA SER A 57 -6.83 7.41 2.91
C SER A 57 -6.11 8.43 3.78
N GLY A 58 -6.67 8.77 4.95
CA GLY A 58 -6.05 9.66 5.92
C GLY A 58 -4.72 9.12 6.44
N LEU A 59 -4.67 7.84 6.81
CA LEU A 59 -3.43 7.19 7.24
C LEU A 59 -2.38 7.13 6.14
N ASN A 60 -2.76 6.79 4.90
CA ASN A 60 -1.80 6.80 3.79
C ASN A 60 -1.27 8.20 3.48
N ILE A 61 -2.08 9.26 3.60
CA ILE A 61 -1.59 10.63 3.48
C ILE A 61 -0.57 10.92 4.58
N PHE A 62 -0.90 10.57 5.83
CA PHE A 62 -0.02 10.78 6.97
C PHE A 62 1.32 10.04 6.83
N PHE A 63 1.31 8.75 6.51
CA PHE A 63 2.53 7.97 6.27
C PHE A 63 3.28 8.43 5.03
N GLY A 64 2.56 8.84 3.97
CA GLY A 64 3.15 9.45 2.78
C GLY A 64 3.96 10.70 3.12
N LEU A 65 3.38 11.61 3.89
CA LEU A 65 4.05 12.82 4.36
C LEU A 65 5.26 12.51 5.24
N ILE A 66 5.12 11.58 6.19
CA ILE A 66 6.24 11.17 7.04
C ILE A 66 7.40 10.65 6.19
N ASN A 67 7.14 9.75 5.25
CA ASN A 67 8.19 9.16 4.42
C ASN A 67 8.88 10.20 3.52
N ILE A 68 8.13 11.15 2.95
CA ILE A 68 8.70 12.27 2.18
C ILE A 68 9.55 13.18 3.06
N MET A 69 9.04 13.55 4.24
CA MET A 69 9.73 14.44 5.17
C MET A 69 10.97 13.78 5.78
N ALA A 70 10.92 12.46 5.98
CA ALA A 70 12.01 11.69 6.54
C ALA A 70 13.30 11.82 5.74
N VAL A 71 13.22 12.05 4.42
CA VAL A 71 14.41 12.29 3.58
C VAL A 71 15.28 13.43 4.13
N LYS A 72 14.65 14.47 4.68
CA LYS A 72 15.32 15.65 5.25
C LYS A 72 15.83 15.44 6.69
N TRP A 73 15.47 14.34 7.34
CA TRP A 73 15.96 14.04 8.69
C TRP A 73 17.43 13.64 8.65
N GLY A 74 18.22 14.18 9.59
CA GLY A 74 19.63 13.85 9.75
C GLY A 74 19.89 12.53 10.48
N HIS A 75 18.85 11.89 11.02
CA HIS A 75 18.96 10.68 11.84
C HIS A 75 18.74 9.43 10.99
N VAL A 76 19.78 8.61 10.85
CA VAL A 76 19.75 7.38 10.06
C VAL A 76 18.86 6.34 10.74
N GLU A 77 18.86 6.29 12.07
CA GLU A 77 18.10 5.33 12.88
C GLU A 77 16.59 5.49 12.66
N LEU A 78 16.11 6.74 12.60
CA LEU A 78 14.70 7.02 12.32
C LEU A 78 14.29 6.58 10.92
N LYS A 79 15.16 6.80 9.93
CA LYS A 79 14.91 6.36 8.55
C LYS A 79 14.88 4.83 8.46
N THR A 80 15.80 4.15 9.13
CA THR A 80 15.86 2.69 9.23
C THR A 80 14.60 2.13 9.89
N PHE A 81 14.11 2.76 10.97
CA PHE A 81 12.86 2.40 11.62
C PHE A 81 11.64 2.51 10.68
N LEU A 82 11.57 3.58 9.88
CA LEU A 82 10.50 3.75 8.89
C LEU A 82 10.51 2.65 7.83
N VAL A 83 11.69 2.35 7.27
CA VAL A 83 11.82 1.25 6.29
C VAL A 83 11.40 -0.09 6.89
N TRP A 84 11.79 -0.39 8.13
CA TRP A 84 11.32 -1.60 8.83
C TRP A 84 9.81 -1.62 9.01
N SER A 85 9.21 -0.50 9.39
CA SER A 85 7.76 -0.38 9.55
C SER A 85 7.02 -0.62 8.24
N ASP A 86 7.54 -0.10 7.12
CA ASP A 86 6.99 -0.35 5.78
C ASP A 86 7.09 -1.84 5.41
N LEU A 87 8.23 -2.49 5.68
CA LEU A 87 8.40 -3.93 5.43
C LEU A 87 7.39 -4.79 6.23
N VAL A 88 7.16 -4.43 7.50
CA VAL A 88 6.15 -5.10 8.32
C VAL A 88 4.76 -4.89 7.72
N ALA A 89 4.41 -3.66 7.31
CA ALA A 89 3.13 -3.37 6.69
C ALA A 89 2.91 -4.20 5.41
N TYR A 90 3.88 -4.25 4.50
CA TYR A 90 3.79 -5.07 3.28
C TYR A 90 3.70 -6.56 3.57
N SER A 91 4.37 -7.05 4.61
CA SER A 91 4.26 -8.45 5.05
C SER A 91 2.85 -8.77 5.57
N LEU A 92 2.24 -7.86 6.32
CA LEU A 92 0.86 -7.98 6.79
C LEU A 92 -0.14 -7.95 5.62
N PHE A 93 0.04 -7.03 4.66
CA PHE A 93 -0.82 -6.97 3.47
C PHE A 93 -0.67 -8.20 2.58
N THR A 94 0.55 -8.74 2.44
CA THR A 94 0.80 -10.00 1.73
C THR A 94 0.06 -11.15 2.41
N THR A 95 0.13 -11.22 3.75
CA THR A 95 -0.60 -12.23 4.53
C THR A 95 -2.11 -12.10 4.35
N LEU A 96 -2.65 -10.88 4.34
CA LEU A 96 -4.06 -10.61 4.09
C LEU A 96 -4.49 -11.06 2.68
N ALA A 97 -3.66 -10.81 1.66
CA ALA A 97 -3.92 -11.24 0.29
C ALA A 97 -3.91 -12.77 0.17
N ILE A 98 -2.97 -13.46 0.84
CA ILE A 98 -2.92 -14.93 0.91
C ILE A 98 -4.18 -15.48 1.60
N TRP A 99 -4.61 -14.85 2.70
CA TRP A 99 -5.83 -15.24 3.37
C TRP A 99 -7.06 -15.01 2.49
N GLY A 100 -7.12 -13.89 1.78
CA GLY A 100 -8.19 -13.58 0.83
C GLY A 100 -8.29 -14.60 -0.31
N LEU A 101 -7.16 -15.14 -0.81
CA LEU A 101 -7.16 -16.24 -1.79
C LEU A 101 -7.92 -17.48 -1.27
N LYS A 102 -7.79 -17.81 0.02
CA LYS A 102 -8.50 -18.94 0.64
C LYS A 102 -10.02 -18.74 0.65
N THR A 103 -10.49 -17.50 0.68
CA THR A 103 -11.93 -17.17 0.68
C THR A 103 -12.59 -17.26 -0.69
N LYS A 104 -11.82 -17.47 -1.79
CA LYS A 104 -12.28 -17.46 -3.19
C LYS A 104 -12.94 -16.16 -3.67
N LYS A 105 -12.84 -15.08 -2.88
CA LYS A 105 -13.38 -13.75 -3.24
C LYS A 105 -12.46 -12.94 -4.14
N LEU A 106 -11.17 -13.26 -4.14
CA LEU A 106 -10.17 -12.61 -4.97
C LEU A 106 -10.14 -13.21 -6.38
N GLY A 107 -9.92 -12.35 -7.38
CA GLY A 107 -9.74 -12.73 -8.78
C GLY A 107 -8.26 -12.82 -9.16
N SER A 108 -7.98 -13.00 -10.46
CA SER A 108 -6.62 -13.13 -10.99
C SER A 108 -5.76 -11.87 -10.78
N GLY A 109 -6.38 -10.72 -10.54
CA GLY A 109 -5.70 -9.46 -10.27
C GLY A 109 -4.81 -9.50 -9.03
N VAL A 110 -5.10 -10.36 -8.05
CA VAL A 110 -4.31 -10.43 -6.81
C VAL A 110 -2.84 -10.80 -7.05
N TYR A 111 -2.52 -11.50 -8.15
CA TYR A 111 -1.14 -11.84 -8.46
C TYR A 111 -0.28 -10.61 -8.76
N SER A 112 -0.84 -9.54 -9.34
CA SER A 112 -0.11 -8.29 -9.53
C SER A 112 0.20 -7.60 -8.20
N VAL A 113 -0.69 -7.73 -7.21
CA VAL A 113 -0.47 -7.22 -5.85
C VAL A 113 0.72 -7.90 -5.19
N PHE A 114 0.86 -9.22 -5.32
CA PHE A 114 2.03 -9.94 -4.82
C PHE A 114 3.33 -9.46 -5.45
N VAL A 115 3.34 -9.22 -6.77
CA VAL A 115 4.52 -8.69 -7.47
C VAL A 115 4.88 -7.30 -6.95
N ILE A 116 3.89 -6.41 -6.80
CA ILE A 116 4.10 -5.05 -6.28
C ILE A 116 4.66 -5.11 -4.85
N PHE A 117 4.06 -5.91 -3.98
CA PHE A 117 4.50 -6.05 -2.58
C PHE A 117 5.90 -6.66 -2.50
N ALA A 118 6.19 -7.69 -3.29
CA ALA A 118 7.53 -8.27 -3.36
C ALA A 118 8.58 -7.25 -3.83
N GLY A 119 8.25 -6.40 -4.81
CA GLY A 119 9.11 -5.32 -5.27
C GLY A 119 9.43 -4.32 -4.17
N TRP A 120 8.42 -3.84 -3.43
CA TRP A 120 8.63 -2.93 -2.30
C TRP A 120 9.43 -3.57 -1.18
N MET A 121 9.14 -4.83 -0.83
CA MET A 121 9.87 -5.55 0.20
C MET A 121 11.34 -5.76 -0.19
N ALA A 122 11.61 -6.20 -1.42
CA ALA A 122 12.97 -6.40 -1.90
C ALA A 122 13.78 -5.09 -1.89
N TRP A 123 13.20 -3.98 -2.33
CA TRP A 123 13.88 -2.68 -2.32
C TRP A 123 14.10 -2.15 -0.89
N GLY A 124 13.14 -2.37 0.02
CA GLY A 124 13.29 -2.01 1.43
C GLY A 124 14.42 -2.80 2.10
N ILE A 125 14.45 -4.13 1.90
CA ILE A 125 15.53 -5.01 2.41
C ILE A 125 16.89 -4.55 1.86
N TYR A 126 16.98 -4.29 0.54
CA TYR A 126 18.20 -3.76 -0.07
C TYR A 126 18.66 -2.45 0.60
N CYS A 127 17.74 -1.52 0.85
CA CYS A 127 18.07 -0.27 1.54
C CYS A 127 18.64 -0.49 2.95
N LEU A 128 18.10 -1.47 3.69
CA LEU A 128 18.58 -1.81 5.04
C LEU A 128 19.94 -2.51 5.02
N SER A 129 20.19 -3.37 4.03
CA SER A 129 21.48 -4.04 3.88
C SER A 129 22.60 -3.05 3.54
N CYS A 130 22.31 -2.03 2.72
CA CYS A 130 23.27 -1.01 2.35
C CYS A 130 23.50 0.07 3.42
N SER A 131 22.66 0.17 4.46
CA SER A 131 22.82 1.16 5.53
C SER A 131 23.68 0.68 6.72
N ASN A 132 24.08 -0.60 6.73
CA ASN A 132 24.96 -1.18 7.74
C ASN A 132 26.46 -1.11 7.35
N PHE A 133 26.78 -0.38 6.28
CA PHE A 133 28.12 -0.02 5.83
C PHE A 133 28.20 1.50 5.65
#